data_AF-A0A7V3IXI9-F1
#
_entry.id   AF-A0A7V3IXI9-F1
#
_cell.length_a   1.000
_cell.length_b   1.000
_cell.length_c   1.000
_cell.angle_alpha   90.00
_cell.angle_beta   90.00
_cell.angle_gamma   90.00
#
_symmetry.space_group_name_H-M   'P 1'
#
loop_
_entity.id
_entity.type
_entity.pdbx_description
1 polymer ?
#
loop_
_entity_poly.entity_id
_entity_poly.type
_entity_poly.pdbx_seq_one_letter_code
_entity_poly.pdbx_strand_id
1 'polypeptide(L)'
;MTAPEFREVASRLSKMLAEAKLAVDSAWERQLFPPVAFTAATLEAAVKRLVDSMDAWTHDDWVRILSGRHTAKRRALDVLDDLKGQGLIEIGTFDRAKTLVDVLFTPNTVYASLAPDDGGVTFYWRAGDMSIEIDIYPGEGYWWRVRNVAAENYSGHGASLEYDKLKYSLTWFSKEVDRANPQWRQQPI
;
A
#
# COMPACT_ATOMS: atom_id res chain seq x y z
N MET A 1 19.94 -11.66 8.48
CA MET A 1 18.94 -11.67 9.58
C MET A 1 17.84 -12.65 9.19
N THR A 2 17.51 -13.59 10.07
CA THR A 2 16.54 -14.66 9.81
C THR A 2 15.13 -14.22 10.22
N ALA A 3 14.09 -14.87 9.68
CA ALA A 3 12.69 -14.53 9.99
C ALA A 3 12.32 -14.53 11.49
N PRO A 4 12.91 -15.37 12.37
CA PRO A 4 12.71 -15.29 13.81
C PRO A 4 13.29 -14.02 14.44
N GLU A 5 14.50 -13.61 14.03
CA GLU A 5 15.16 -12.39 14.51
C GLU A 5 14.36 -11.14 14.12
N PHE A 6 13.75 -11.14 12.92
CA PHE A 6 12.87 -10.08 12.47
C PHE A 6 11.60 -9.95 13.34
N ARG A 7 10.96 -11.06 13.70
CA ARG A 7 9.77 -11.04 14.57
C ARG A 7 10.11 -10.56 15.98
N GLU A 8 11.27 -10.92 16.49
CA GLU A 8 11.73 -10.48 17.81
C GLU A 8 11.98 -8.96 17.84
N VAL A 9 12.64 -8.43 16.80
CA VAL A 9 12.89 -6.98 16.67
C VAL A 9 11.59 -6.21 16.49
N ALA A 10 10.67 -6.68 15.64
CA ALA A 10 9.37 -6.06 15.43
C ALA A 10 8.51 -6.05 16.71
N SER A 11 8.57 -7.14 17.49
CA SER A 11 7.88 -7.26 18.79
C SER A 11 8.43 -6.27 19.81
N ARG A 12 9.77 -6.16 19.92
CA ARG A 12 10.42 -5.19 20.80
C ARG A 12 10.09 -3.74 20.42
N LEU A 13 10.07 -3.43 19.12
CA LEU A 13 9.71 -2.10 18.61
C LEU A 13 8.25 -1.75 18.90
N SER A 14 7.33 -2.69 18.67
CA SER A 14 5.90 -2.50 18.96
C SER A 14 5.67 -2.24 20.45
N LYS A 15 6.40 -2.94 21.31
CA LYS A 15 6.37 -2.73 22.76
C LYS A 15 6.90 -1.35 23.16
N MET A 16 8.05 -0.94 22.61
CA MET A 16 8.63 0.38 22.90
C MET A 16 7.73 1.53 22.42
N LEU A 17 7.07 1.37 21.26
CA LEU A 17 6.16 2.39 20.72
C LEU A 17 4.89 2.50 21.58
N ALA A 18 4.37 1.38 22.06
CA ALA A 18 3.23 1.35 22.97
C ALA A 18 3.58 2.00 24.32
N GLU A 19 4.77 1.74 24.86
CA GLU A 19 5.25 2.36 26.09
C GLU A 19 5.47 3.87 25.94
N ALA A 20 6.05 4.32 24.82
CA ALA A 20 6.24 5.73 24.52
C ALA A 20 4.90 6.46 24.34
N LYS A 21 3.95 5.86 23.64
CA LYS A 21 2.60 6.40 23.49
C LYS A 21 1.89 6.49 24.85
N LEU A 22 1.96 5.43 25.66
CA LEU A 22 1.39 5.43 27.00
C LEU A 22 2.00 6.51 27.90
N ALA A 23 3.31 6.75 27.79
CA ALA A 23 4.00 7.81 28.54
C ALA A 23 3.55 9.22 28.10
N VAL A 24 3.36 9.43 26.79
CA VAL A 24 2.85 10.69 26.24
C VAL A 24 1.39 10.91 26.65
N ASP A 25 0.54 9.90 26.50
CA ASP A 25 -0.88 9.97 26.86
C ASP A 25 -1.03 10.18 28.38
N SER A 26 -0.23 9.49 29.21
CA SER A 26 -0.22 9.67 30.67
C SER A 26 0.30 11.05 31.11
N ALA A 27 1.21 11.65 30.34
CA ALA A 27 1.71 13.01 30.56
C ALA A 27 0.73 14.09 30.07
N TRP A 28 -0.18 13.74 29.15
CA TRP A 28 -1.27 14.60 28.71
C TRP A 28 -2.47 14.56 29.65
N GLU A 29 -2.81 13.38 30.20
CA GLU A 29 -3.92 13.22 31.16
C GLU A 29 -3.61 13.79 32.55
N ARG A 30 -2.35 13.69 32.98
CA ARG A 30 -1.87 14.39 34.17
C ARG A 30 -1.37 15.74 33.71
N GLN A 31 -2.17 16.78 33.87
CA GLN A 31 -1.85 18.19 33.55
C GLN A 31 -0.70 18.71 34.46
N LEU A 32 0.47 18.09 34.36
CA LEU A 32 1.66 18.26 35.18
C LEU A 32 2.85 18.34 34.23
N PHE A 33 3.19 19.55 33.81
CA PHE A 33 4.56 19.84 33.43
C PHE A 33 5.11 20.87 34.43
N PRO A 34 6.23 20.52 35.08
CA PRO A 34 7.48 21.21 34.75
C PRO A 34 8.54 20.23 34.22
N PRO A 35 9.61 20.75 33.58
CA PRO A 35 10.27 20.09 32.46
C PRO A 35 11.26 19.05 32.97
N VAL A 36 10.95 17.77 32.80
CA VAL A 36 12.04 16.79 32.69
C VAL A 36 12.66 17.06 31.33
N ALA A 37 13.84 17.66 31.37
CA ALA A 37 14.65 17.99 30.22
C ALA A 37 15.11 16.70 29.51
N PHE A 38 14.19 16.09 28.75
CA PHE A 38 14.55 15.53 27.45
C PHE A 38 15.01 16.72 26.62
N THR A 39 16.29 17.09 26.75
CA THR A 39 16.81 18.20 25.95
C THR A 39 16.68 17.83 24.48
N ALA A 40 16.31 18.79 23.64
CA ALA A 40 16.18 18.59 22.20
C ALA A 40 17.40 17.87 21.63
N ALA A 41 18.61 18.12 22.15
CA ALA A 41 19.85 17.45 21.80
C ALA A 41 19.83 15.92 22.02
N THR A 42 19.20 15.42 23.08
CA THR A 42 19.11 13.98 23.37
C THR A 42 18.08 13.29 22.48
N LEU A 43 16.98 13.98 22.17
CA LEU A 43 15.98 13.52 21.20
C LEU A 43 16.57 13.54 19.79
N GLU A 44 17.28 14.60 19.41
CA GLU A 44 17.97 14.73 18.12
C GLU A 44 19.07 13.69 17.96
N ALA A 45 19.85 13.38 18.99
CA ALA A 45 20.86 12.33 18.92
C ALA A 45 20.23 10.92 18.83
N ALA A 46 19.10 10.69 19.52
CA ALA A 46 18.35 9.44 19.42
C ALA A 46 17.67 9.30 18.05
N VAL A 47 17.04 10.36 17.54
CA VAL A 47 16.45 10.44 16.20
C VAL A 47 17.53 10.32 15.14
N LYS A 48 18.71 10.91 15.31
CA LYS A 48 19.82 10.78 14.37
C LYS A 48 20.39 9.36 14.34
N ARG A 49 20.53 8.68 15.49
CA ARG A 49 20.89 7.25 15.52
C ARG A 49 19.78 6.36 14.93
N LEU A 50 18.52 6.75 15.10
CA LEU A 50 17.37 6.13 14.46
C LEU A 50 17.48 6.31 12.93
N VAL A 51 17.75 7.52 12.45
CA VAL A 51 17.93 7.89 11.04
C VAL A 51 19.14 7.20 10.44
N ASP A 52 20.28 7.13 11.12
CA ASP A 52 21.48 6.45 10.59
C ASP A 52 21.30 4.92 10.57
N SER A 53 20.58 4.36 11.55
CA SER A 53 20.24 2.91 11.57
C SER A 53 19.10 2.57 10.60
N MET A 54 18.20 3.52 10.35
CA MET A 54 17.09 3.43 9.40
C MET A 54 17.55 3.75 7.98
N ASP A 55 18.53 4.60 7.73
CA ASP A 55 19.09 4.89 6.40
C ASP A 55 19.76 3.65 5.82
N ALA A 56 20.31 2.78 6.67
CA ALA A 56 20.79 1.45 6.30
C ALA A 56 19.66 0.45 5.98
N TRP A 57 18.39 0.75 6.30
CA TRP A 57 17.24 -0.16 6.19
C TRP A 57 16.03 0.39 5.38
N THR A 58 15.91 1.70 5.15
CA THR A 58 14.65 2.39 4.77
C THR A 58 14.82 3.52 3.76
N HIS A 59 15.74 3.36 2.81
CA HIS A 59 16.10 4.42 1.86
C HIS A 59 15.02 4.85 0.84
N ASP A 60 13.70 4.71 1.07
CA ASP A 60 12.72 5.34 0.18
C ASP A 60 11.27 5.48 0.69
N ASP A 61 10.77 4.65 1.60
CA ASP A 61 9.30 4.52 1.74
C ASP A 61 8.62 5.56 2.65
N TRP A 62 9.22 5.97 3.77
CA TRP A 62 8.50 6.82 4.75
C TRP A 62 8.54 8.32 4.42
N VAL A 63 9.65 8.80 3.85
CA VAL A 63 9.78 10.20 3.38
C VAL A 63 8.89 10.46 2.17
N ARG A 64 8.61 9.43 1.34
CA ARG A 64 7.66 9.49 0.21
C ARG A 64 6.20 9.59 0.64
N ILE A 65 5.83 8.93 1.75
CA ILE A 65 4.48 9.01 2.34
C ILE A 65 4.18 10.44 2.82
N LEU A 66 5.18 11.19 3.28
CA LEU A 66 5.03 12.57 3.74
C LEU A 66 5.13 13.64 2.63
N SER A 67 5.75 13.35 1.48
CA SER A 67 6.16 14.37 0.50
C SER A 67 5.23 14.55 -0.72
N GLY A 68 4.00 14.03 -0.69
CA GLY A 68 2.97 14.48 -1.63
C GLY A 68 3.11 14.02 -3.09
N ARG A 69 3.74 12.86 -3.36
CA ARG A 69 3.61 12.18 -4.68
C ARG A 69 2.33 11.34 -4.72
N HIS A 70 1.60 11.37 -5.84
CA HIS A 70 0.40 10.56 -6.08
C HIS A 70 0.70 9.07 -5.91
N THR A 71 0.34 8.48 -4.77
CA THR A 71 0.44 7.04 -4.56
C THR A 71 -0.50 6.32 -5.53
N ALA A 72 -0.16 5.09 -5.94
CA ALA A 72 -1.04 4.30 -6.81
C ALA A 72 -2.45 4.15 -6.23
N LYS A 73 -2.53 4.07 -4.89
CA LYS A 73 -3.78 4.07 -4.15
C LYS A 73 -4.59 5.34 -4.39
N ARG A 74 -4.02 6.53 -4.16
CA ARG A 74 -4.72 7.80 -4.33
C ARG A 74 -5.22 7.97 -5.76
N ARG A 75 -4.35 7.69 -6.74
CA ARG A 75 -4.71 7.76 -8.16
C ARG A 75 -5.89 6.84 -8.50
N ALA A 76 -5.87 5.60 -8.02
CA ALA A 76 -6.97 4.67 -8.26
C ALA A 76 -8.28 5.18 -7.66
N LEU A 77 -8.24 5.75 -6.45
CA LEU A 77 -9.42 6.37 -5.83
C LEU A 77 -9.94 7.56 -6.64
N ASP A 78 -9.07 8.47 -7.08
CA ASP A 78 -9.45 9.63 -7.88
C ASP A 78 -10.14 9.18 -9.19
N VAL A 79 -9.60 8.16 -9.89
CA VAL A 79 -10.23 7.60 -11.11
C VAL A 79 -11.58 6.95 -10.80
N LEU A 80 -11.70 6.21 -9.70
CA LEU A 80 -12.98 5.59 -9.33
C LEU A 80 -14.05 6.64 -9.00
N ASP A 81 -13.66 7.73 -8.32
CA ASP A 81 -14.56 8.85 -8.02
C ASP A 81 -15.03 9.52 -9.32
N ASP A 82 -14.14 9.73 -10.30
CA ASP A 82 -14.48 10.28 -11.61
C ASP A 82 -15.44 9.37 -12.39
N LEU A 83 -15.17 8.06 -12.43
CA LEU A 83 -16.02 7.09 -13.12
C LEU A 83 -17.42 7.02 -12.51
N LYS A 84 -17.51 7.07 -11.17
CA LYS A 84 -18.79 7.13 -10.46
C LYS A 84 -19.51 8.46 -10.73
N GLY A 85 -18.80 9.58 -10.67
CA GLY A 85 -19.36 10.92 -10.92
C GLY A 85 -19.95 11.06 -12.32
N GLN A 86 -19.36 10.37 -13.30
CA GLN A 86 -19.85 10.30 -14.68
C GLN A 86 -20.99 9.28 -14.89
N GLY A 87 -21.35 8.49 -13.88
CA GLY A 87 -22.37 7.45 -13.98
C GLY A 87 -21.93 6.24 -14.83
N LEU A 88 -20.62 6.06 -15.04
CA LEU A 88 -20.07 4.95 -15.83
C LEU A 88 -19.96 3.65 -15.03
N ILE A 89 -20.00 3.74 -13.70
CA ILE A 89 -19.98 2.59 -12.80
C ILE A 89 -21.08 2.72 -11.75
N GLU A 90 -21.66 1.58 -11.36
CA GLU A 90 -22.70 1.54 -10.33
C GLU A 90 -22.13 1.77 -8.93
N ILE A 91 -22.97 2.22 -8.00
CA ILE A 91 -22.56 2.45 -6.60
C ILE A 91 -22.02 1.18 -5.93
N GLY A 92 -22.63 0.03 -6.19
CA GLY A 92 -22.17 -1.26 -5.65
C GLY A 92 -20.81 -1.68 -6.22
N THR A 93 -20.58 -1.45 -7.52
CA THR A 93 -19.29 -1.65 -8.18
C THR A 93 -18.21 -0.75 -7.57
N PHE A 94 -18.53 0.53 -7.37
CA PHE A 94 -17.61 1.50 -6.77
C PHE A 94 -17.18 1.10 -5.35
N ASP A 95 -18.11 0.67 -4.48
CA ASP A 95 -17.79 0.28 -3.11
C ASP A 95 -16.88 -0.97 -3.07
N ARG A 96 -17.13 -1.93 -3.97
CA ARG A 96 -16.25 -3.10 -4.17
C ARG A 96 -14.87 -2.69 -4.68
N ALA A 97 -14.81 -1.79 -5.65
CA ALA A 97 -13.58 -1.27 -6.21
C ALA A 97 -12.73 -0.54 -5.16
N LYS A 98 -13.35 0.27 -4.29
CA LYS A 98 -12.65 0.92 -3.18
C LYS A 98 -12.09 -0.08 -2.18
N THR A 99 -12.86 -1.11 -1.85
CA THR A 99 -12.39 -2.21 -0.97
C THR A 99 -11.18 -2.91 -1.58
N LEU A 100 -11.22 -3.21 -2.88
CA LEU A 100 -10.08 -3.77 -3.61
C LEU A 100 -8.87 -2.85 -3.53
N VAL A 101 -9.06 -1.54 -3.76
CA VAL A 101 -7.98 -0.54 -3.65
C VAL A 101 -7.38 -0.52 -2.24
N ASP A 102 -8.20 -0.51 -1.20
CA ASP A 102 -7.73 -0.52 0.19
C ASP A 102 -6.94 -1.78 0.57
N VAL A 103 -7.31 -2.92 -0.01
CA VAL A 103 -6.70 -4.23 0.30
C VAL A 103 -5.45 -4.52 -0.53
N LEU A 104 -5.45 -4.15 -1.82
CA LEU A 104 -4.39 -4.53 -2.76
C LEU A 104 -3.34 -3.43 -2.98
N PHE A 105 -3.67 -2.16 -2.75
CA PHE A 105 -2.74 -1.07 -3.00
C PHE A 105 -1.93 -0.74 -1.74
N THR A 106 -0.72 -1.29 -1.71
CA THR A 106 0.33 -0.97 -0.74
C THR A 106 1.18 0.20 -1.26
N PRO A 107 2.04 0.82 -0.43
CA PRO A 107 2.96 1.87 -0.89
C PRO A 107 3.84 1.47 -2.09
N ASN A 108 4.10 0.16 -2.24
CA ASN A 108 4.94 -0.40 -3.30
C ASN A 108 4.17 -0.91 -4.51
N THR A 109 2.84 -0.84 -4.51
CA THR A 109 2.02 -1.29 -5.63
C THR A 109 2.16 -0.32 -6.81
N VAL A 110 2.40 -0.87 -8.00
CA VAL A 110 2.41 -0.13 -9.27
C VAL A 110 1.04 0.38 -9.68
N TYR A 111 1.01 1.44 -10.49
CA TYR A 111 -0.24 1.96 -11.05
C TYR A 111 -0.98 0.90 -11.87
N ALA A 112 -2.27 0.76 -11.61
CA ALA A 112 -3.19 0.05 -12.48
C ALA A 112 -3.76 1.02 -13.52
N SER A 113 -4.06 0.52 -14.71
CA SER A 113 -5.03 1.16 -15.60
C SER A 113 -6.43 0.77 -15.12
N LEU A 114 -7.31 1.76 -14.98
CA LEU A 114 -8.71 1.55 -14.59
C LEU A 114 -9.60 2.01 -15.73
N ALA A 115 -10.58 1.19 -16.10
CA ALA A 115 -11.55 1.51 -17.14
C ALA A 115 -12.95 1.01 -16.74
N PRO A 116 -14.03 1.73 -17.09
CA PRO A 116 -15.38 1.24 -16.91
C PRO A 116 -15.68 0.11 -17.91
N ASP A 117 -16.52 -0.83 -17.52
CA ASP A 117 -16.96 -1.95 -18.36
C ASP A 117 -18.42 -2.33 -18.04
N ASP A 118 -19.37 -1.91 -18.87
CA ASP A 118 -20.81 -2.18 -18.73
C ASP A 118 -21.38 -1.97 -17.30
N GLY A 119 -21.04 -0.82 -16.68
CA GLY A 119 -21.43 -0.49 -15.29
C GLY A 119 -20.51 -1.07 -14.22
N GLY A 120 -19.60 -1.96 -14.63
CA GLY A 120 -18.49 -2.52 -13.91
C GLY A 120 -17.19 -1.72 -14.04
N VAL A 121 -16.11 -2.23 -13.47
CA VAL A 121 -14.78 -1.63 -13.60
C VAL A 121 -13.69 -2.70 -13.70
N THR A 122 -12.75 -2.49 -14.60
CA THR A 122 -11.56 -3.33 -14.80
C THR A 122 -10.33 -2.66 -14.21
N PHE A 123 -9.58 -3.42 -13.41
CA PHE A 123 -8.23 -3.09 -12.98
C PHE A 123 -7.23 -3.88 -13.80
N TYR A 124 -6.33 -3.19 -14.48
CA TYR A 124 -5.35 -3.83 -15.35
C TYR A 124 -3.91 -3.38 -15.07
N TRP A 125 -3.06 -4.36 -14.75
CA TRP A 125 -1.60 -4.20 -14.69
C TRP A 125 -0.97 -5.00 -15.82
N ARG A 126 -0.05 -4.38 -16.57
CA ARG A 126 0.71 -5.06 -17.62
C ARG A 126 2.14 -4.55 -17.70
N ALA A 127 3.08 -5.48 -17.76
CA ALA A 127 4.50 -5.18 -17.94
C ALA A 127 5.16 -6.34 -18.68
N GLY A 128 5.64 -6.09 -19.90
CA GLY A 128 6.17 -7.15 -20.76
C GLY A 128 5.12 -8.24 -21.03
N ASP A 129 5.45 -9.47 -20.66
CA ASP A 129 4.57 -10.64 -20.79
C ASP A 129 3.69 -10.89 -19.54
N MET A 130 3.94 -10.19 -18.44
CA MET A 130 3.19 -10.26 -17.20
C MET A 130 1.91 -9.43 -17.27
N SER A 131 0.82 -9.95 -16.71
CA SER A 131 -0.39 -9.17 -16.48
C SER A 131 -1.19 -9.63 -15.27
N ILE A 132 -1.90 -8.70 -14.64
CA ILE A 132 -2.93 -8.96 -13.64
C ILE A 132 -4.17 -8.17 -14.08
N GLU A 133 -5.30 -8.84 -14.14
CA GLU A 133 -6.58 -8.29 -14.54
C GLU A 133 -7.62 -8.68 -13.51
N ILE A 134 -8.42 -7.71 -13.07
CA ILE A 134 -9.53 -7.94 -12.15
C ILE A 134 -10.72 -7.11 -12.65
N ASP A 135 -11.78 -7.80 -13.01
CA ASP A 135 -13.03 -7.21 -13.43
C ASP A 135 -14.04 -7.30 -12.29
N ILE A 136 -14.76 -6.20 -12.06
CA ILE A 136 -15.85 -6.11 -11.10
C ILE A 136 -17.13 -5.92 -11.90
N TYR A 137 -17.94 -6.97 -11.97
CA TYR A 137 -19.21 -6.93 -12.67
C TYR A 137 -20.36 -6.50 -11.74
N PRO A 138 -21.28 -5.64 -12.22
CA PRO A 138 -22.49 -5.28 -11.49
C PRO A 138 -23.32 -6.52 -11.16
N GLY A 139 -23.66 -6.71 -9.88
CA GLY A 139 -24.48 -7.84 -9.44
C GLY A 139 -23.82 -9.24 -9.49
N GLU A 140 -22.84 -9.46 -10.38
CA GLU A 140 -22.29 -10.81 -10.67
C GLU A 140 -21.00 -11.14 -9.91
N GLY A 141 -20.30 -10.13 -9.39
CA GLY A 141 -19.12 -10.33 -8.55
C GLY A 141 -17.84 -9.97 -9.29
N TYR A 142 -16.89 -10.90 -9.32
CA TYR A 142 -15.55 -10.68 -9.86
C TYR A 142 -15.17 -11.73 -10.89
N TRP A 143 -14.35 -11.32 -11.85
CA TRP A 143 -13.49 -12.20 -12.62
C TRP A 143 -12.05 -11.71 -12.47
N TRP A 144 -11.08 -12.62 -12.48
CA TRP A 144 -9.68 -12.22 -12.42
C TRP A 144 -8.79 -13.19 -13.17
N ARG A 145 -7.64 -12.65 -13.60
CA ARG A 145 -6.59 -13.42 -14.26
C ARG A 145 -5.21 -12.86 -13.91
N VAL A 146 -4.30 -13.78 -13.63
CA VAL A 146 -2.87 -13.52 -13.47
C VAL A 146 -2.14 -14.31 -14.53
N ARG A 147 -1.25 -13.63 -15.27
CA ARG A 147 -0.45 -14.22 -16.33
C ARG A 147 1.03 -13.93 -16.11
N ASN A 148 1.83 -14.99 -16.11
CA ASN A 148 3.29 -14.97 -16.00
C ASN A 148 3.86 -14.19 -14.80
N VAL A 149 3.11 -14.03 -13.71
CA VAL A 149 3.62 -13.35 -12.51
C VAL A 149 4.16 -14.39 -11.56
N ALA A 150 5.42 -14.24 -11.13
CA ALA A 150 6.12 -15.25 -10.31
C ALA A 150 6.11 -16.66 -10.94
N ALA A 151 6.17 -16.74 -12.27
CA ALA A 151 6.03 -17.97 -13.06
C ALA A 151 4.66 -18.70 -12.90
N GLU A 152 3.65 -18.01 -12.37
CA GLU A 152 2.31 -18.55 -12.22
C GLU A 152 1.34 -18.00 -13.27
N ASN A 153 0.35 -18.83 -13.61
CA ASN A 153 -0.81 -18.45 -14.41
C ASN A 153 -2.06 -19.01 -13.73
N TYR A 154 -3.02 -18.16 -13.43
CA TYR A 154 -4.29 -18.60 -12.86
C TYR A 154 -5.41 -17.60 -13.17
N SER A 155 -6.64 -18.07 -13.09
CA SER A 155 -7.84 -17.25 -13.23
C SER A 155 -8.94 -17.78 -12.33
N GLY A 156 -9.91 -16.94 -12.03
CA GLY A 156 -11.08 -17.32 -11.25
C GLY A 156 -12.24 -16.38 -11.50
N HIS A 157 -13.40 -16.77 -10.97
CA HIS A 157 -14.61 -15.98 -10.98
C HIS A 157 -15.41 -16.28 -9.71
N GLY A 158 -16.18 -15.31 -9.23
CA GLY A 158 -17.09 -15.51 -8.11
C GLY A 158 -17.35 -14.25 -7.29
N ALA A 159 -18.13 -14.40 -6.22
CA ALA A 159 -18.52 -13.29 -5.34
C ALA A 159 -17.39 -12.80 -4.41
N SER A 160 -16.28 -13.55 -4.30
CA SER A 160 -15.14 -13.24 -3.44
C SER A 160 -13.82 -13.41 -4.19
N LEU A 161 -12.88 -12.50 -3.95
CA LEU A 161 -11.53 -12.56 -4.48
C LEU A 161 -10.59 -13.36 -3.56
N GLU A 162 -9.64 -14.07 -4.16
CA GLU A 162 -8.50 -14.67 -3.47
C GLU A 162 -7.46 -13.60 -3.10
N TYR A 163 -7.80 -12.72 -2.16
CA TYR A 163 -7.01 -11.52 -1.85
C TYR A 163 -5.55 -11.82 -1.51
N ASP A 164 -5.27 -12.87 -0.74
CA ASP A 164 -3.88 -13.19 -0.35
C ASP A 164 -3.03 -13.62 -1.56
N LYS A 165 -3.63 -14.35 -2.50
CA LYS A 165 -2.95 -14.76 -3.73
C LYS A 165 -2.72 -13.57 -4.66
N LEU A 166 -3.73 -12.71 -4.82
CA LEU A 166 -3.61 -11.48 -5.61
C LEU A 166 -2.59 -10.49 -5.01
N LYS A 167 -2.53 -10.35 -3.68
CA LYS A 167 -1.49 -9.55 -3.00
C LYS A 167 -0.09 -10.09 -3.28
N TYR A 168 0.07 -11.42 -3.21
CA TYR A 168 1.34 -12.07 -3.54
C TYR A 168 1.75 -11.78 -4.98
N SER A 169 0.84 -11.97 -5.95
CA SER A 169 1.11 -11.66 -7.36
C SER A 169 1.41 -10.18 -7.58
N LEU A 170 0.64 -9.25 -7.02
CA LEU A 170 0.90 -7.80 -7.17
C LEU A 170 2.23 -7.38 -6.56
N THR A 171 2.64 -8.01 -5.46
CA THR A 171 3.96 -7.77 -4.85
C THR A 171 5.08 -8.19 -5.80
N TRP A 172 4.98 -9.38 -6.39
CA TRP A 172 5.97 -9.84 -7.37
C TRP A 172 5.97 -9.01 -8.65
N PHE A 173 4.80 -8.71 -9.19
CA PHE A 173 4.65 -7.85 -10.35
C PHE A 173 5.31 -6.49 -10.10
N SER A 174 5.03 -5.87 -8.96
CA SER A 174 5.58 -4.55 -8.63
C SER A 174 7.10 -4.60 -8.43
N LYS A 175 7.64 -5.66 -7.83
CA LYS A 175 9.09 -5.88 -7.71
C LYS A 175 9.77 -6.02 -9.08
N GLU A 176 9.16 -6.75 -10.00
CA GLU A 176 9.72 -6.95 -11.33
C GLU A 176 9.66 -5.66 -12.17
N VAL A 177 8.57 -4.89 -12.06
CA VAL A 177 8.49 -3.55 -12.67
C VAL A 177 9.56 -2.63 -12.08
N ASP A 178 9.74 -2.64 -10.75
CA ASP A 178 10.75 -1.83 -10.08
C ASP A 178 12.18 -2.21 -10.50
N ARG A 179 12.45 -3.52 -10.63
CA ARG A 179 13.73 -4.04 -11.13
C ARG A 179 14.01 -3.63 -12.56
N ALA A 180 13.00 -3.66 -13.44
CA ALA A 180 13.14 -3.32 -14.84
C ALA A 180 13.16 -1.80 -15.10
N ASN A 181 12.43 -1.03 -14.30
CA ASN A 181 12.30 0.42 -14.43
C ASN A 181 12.18 1.09 -13.04
N PRO A 182 13.29 1.28 -12.29
CA PRO A 182 13.24 1.87 -10.94
C PRO A 182 12.64 3.27 -10.87
N GLN A 183 12.57 3.98 -12.01
CA GLN A 183 12.04 5.33 -12.12
C GLN A 183 10.55 5.37 -12.46
N TRP A 184 9.85 4.23 -12.54
CA TRP A 184 8.42 4.18 -12.91
C TRP A 184 7.54 5.10 -12.05
N ARG A 185 7.89 5.30 -10.78
CA ARG A 185 7.18 6.21 -9.84
C ARG A 185 7.40 7.71 -10.12
N GLN A 186 8.34 8.04 -10.99
CA GLN A 186 8.69 9.41 -11.34
C GLN A 186 8.14 9.81 -12.71
N GLN A 187 7.53 8.85 -13.42
CA GLN A 187 6.98 9.10 -14.74
C GLN A 187 5.80 10.08 -14.61
N PRO A 188 5.79 11.16 -15.40
CA PRO A 188 4.62 12.02 -15.49
C PRO A 188 3.44 11.19 -16.00
N ILE A 189 2.28 11.43 -15.39
CA ILE A 189 1.02 10.78 -15.74
C ILE A 189 0.30 11.66 -16.75
#